data_AF-A0A496Y1G2-F1
#
_entry.id   AF-A0A496Y1G2-F1
#
_cell.length_a   1.000
_cell.length_b   1.000
_cell.length_c   1.000
_cell.angle_alpha   90.00
_cell.angle_beta   90.00
_cell.angle_gamma   90.00
#
_symmetry.space_group_name_H-M   'P 1'
#
loop_
_entity.id
_entity.type
_entity.pdbx_description
1 polymer ?
#
loop_
_entity_poly.entity_id
_entity_poly.type
_entity_poly.pdbx_seq_one_letter_code
_entity_poly.pdbx_strand_id
1 'polypeptide(L)'
;MKCPKCGKSIDPAQHGDLTFDDQVWCADCHQYDEELFRHRDFAELENWAVKICAAFGQEPVPLQQNLKSLTNPRIYWQDSTFVLAEADHQQRSILLYPPGFRLPTLCHELAHIFTGQDHTEAWARTFAKLVAWVKTQL
;
A
#
# COMPACT_ATOMS: atom_id res chain seq x y z
N MET A 1 12.59 -0.23 14.09
CA MET A 1 13.20 -1.26 13.21
C MET A 1 14.60 -0.84 12.75
N LYS A 2 15.36 -1.66 12.00
CA LYS A 2 16.66 -1.27 11.41
C LYS A 2 16.74 -1.66 9.93
N CYS A 3 17.39 -0.82 9.12
CA CYS A 3 17.69 -1.13 7.71
C CYS A 3 18.63 -2.35 7.62
N PRO A 4 18.33 -3.37 6.80
CA PRO A 4 19.18 -4.56 6.68
C PRO A 4 20.58 -4.27 6.13
N LYS A 5 20.74 -3.25 5.27
CA LYS A 5 22.01 -2.91 4.62
C LYS A 5 22.91 -2.03 5.48
N CYS A 6 22.38 -0.92 6.00
CA CYS A 6 23.18 0.10 6.69
C CYS A 6 22.94 0.19 8.19
N GLY A 7 22.00 -0.58 8.75
CA GLY A 7 21.69 -0.58 10.18
C GLY A 7 20.99 0.67 10.71
N LYS A 8 20.72 1.67 9.86
CA LYS A 8 19.99 2.91 10.19
C LYS A 8 18.66 2.57 10.87
N SER A 9 18.33 3.29 11.95
CA SER A 9 17.04 3.18 12.60
C SER A 9 15.92 3.57 11.63
N ILE A 10 14.90 2.73 11.59
CA ILE A 10 13.70 2.90 10.77
C ILE A 10 12.51 3.01 11.70
N ASP A 11 11.72 4.06 11.49
CA ASP A 11 10.44 4.27 12.12
C ASP A 11 9.32 4.14 11.07
N PRO A 12 8.49 3.08 11.13
CA PRO A 12 7.35 2.93 10.25
C PRO A 12 6.38 4.12 10.21
N ALA A 13 6.27 4.91 11.29
CA ALA A 13 5.45 6.12 11.28
C ALA A 13 5.94 7.17 10.25
N GLN A 14 7.21 7.07 9.82
CA GLN A 14 7.83 7.89 8.77
C GLN A 14 7.96 7.10 7.46
N HIS A 15 6.92 6.32 7.09
CA HIS A 15 6.96 5.39 5.97
C HIS A 15 7.22 6.02 4.60
N GLY A 16 7.07 7.34 4.44
CA GLY A 16 7.33 8.05 3.18
C GLY A 16 8.77 7.93 2.66
N ASP A 17 9.74 7.71 3.56
CA ASP A 17 11.17 7.58 3.21
C ASP A 17 11.66 6.12 3.28
N LEU A 18 10.72 5.15 3.26
CA LEU A 18 11.00 3.73 3.40
C LEU A 18 10.60 2.95 2.16
N THR A 19 11.33 1.86 1.90
CA THR A 19 11.02 0.88 0.86
C THR A 19 10.64 -0.45 1.53
N PHE A 20 9.52 -1.04 1.12
CA PHE A 20 8.95 -2.23 1.76
C PHE A 20 8.99 -3.39 0.77
N ASP A 21 9.96 -4.28 0.90
CA ASP A 21 10.17 -5.40 -0.03
C ASP A 21 10.84 -6.55 0.71
N ASP A 22 10.02 -7.51 1.16
CA ASP A 22 10.31 -8.65 2.06
C ASP A 22 10.76 -8.21 3.47
N GLN A 23 11.66 -7.23 3.52
CA GLN A 23 12.12 -6.48 4.66
C GLN A 23 11.79 -4.98 4.50
N VAL A 24 12.05 -4.20 5.53
CA VAL A 24 11.85 -2.74 5.50
C VAL A 24 13.20 -2.05 5.40
N TRP A 25 13.36 -1.26 4.35
CA TRP A 25 14.61 -0.61 3.97
C TRP A 25 14.47 0.90 4.06
N CYS A 26 15.57 1.62 4.24
CA CYS A 26 15.57 3.06 4.00
C CYS A 26 15.71 3.32 2.49
N ALA A 27 15.15 4.43 2.00
CA ALA A 27 15.15 4.79 0.58
C ALA A 27 16.55 4.84 -0.07
N ASP A 28 17.59 5.16 0.72
CA ASP A 28 18.99 5.20 0.23
C ASP A 28 19.56 3.81 -0.11
N CYS A 29 19.00 2.75 0.46
CA CYS A 29 19.58 1.40 0.41
C CYS A 29 18.84 0.43 -0.49
N HIS A 30 17.58 0.70 -0.80
CA HIS A 30 16.72 -0.14 -1.65
C HIS A 30 15.64 0.71 -2.32
N GLN A 31 15.23 0.31 -3.52
CA GLN A 31 14.21 0.99 -4.31
C GLN A 31 13.20 -0.04 -4.84
N TYR A 32 11.98 0.40 -5.08
CA TYR A 32 10.99 -0.43 -5.75
C TYR A 32 11.26 -0.50 -7.25
N ASP A 33 10.83 -1.60 -7.86
CA ASP A 33 10.81 -1.74 -9.32
C ASP A 33 9.72 -0.85 -9.93
N GLU A 34 9.99 -0.25 -11.10
CA GLU A 34 9.07 0.69 -11.75
C GLU A 34 7.71 0.07 -12.08
N GLU A 35 7.67 -1.21 -12.46
CA GLU A 35 6.42 -1.92 -12.79
C GLU A 35 5.44 -2.00 -11.61
N LEU A 36 5.97 -1.96 -10.39
CA LEU A 36 5.15 -1.93 -9.19
C LEU A 36 4.34 -0.62 -9.12
N PHE A 37 4.92 0.48 -9.59
CA PHE A 37 4.28 1.80 -9.63
C PHE A 37 3.49 2.08 -10.91
N ARG A 38 3.48 1.16 -11.88
CA ARG A 38 2.65 1.29 -13.08
C ARG A 38 1.20 1.51 -12.66
N HIS A 39 0.57 2.54 -13.24
CA HIS A 39 -0.84 2.80 -13.05
C HIS A 39 -1.68 1.66 -13.63
N ARG A 40 -2.73 1.26 -12.92
CA ARG A 40 -3.59 0.12 -13.25
C ARG A 40 -5.05 0.54 -13.26
N ASP A 41 -5.88 -0.23 -13.96
CA ASP A 41 -7.31 0.02 -13.95
C ASP A 41 -7.92 -0.51 -12.64
N PHE A 42 -9.04 0.09 -12.20
CA PHE A 42 -9.70 -0.30 -10.96
C PHE A 42 -10.06 -1.80 -10.91
N ALA A 43 -10.60 -2.34 -12.00
CA ALA A 43 -10.93 -3.76 -12.10
C ALA A 43 -9.69 -4.68 -12.02
N GLU A 44 -8.53 -4.19 -12.46
CA GLU A 44 -7.27 -4.91 -12.27
C GLU A 44 -6.92 -4.98 -10.78
N LEU A 45 -7.08 -3.87 -10.05
CA LEU A 45 -6.81 -3.81 -8.62
C LEU A 45 -7.79 -4.65 -7.79
N GLU A 46 -9.05 -4.73 -8.19
CA GLU A 46 -10.02 -5.64 -7.56
C GLU A 46 -9.56 -7.10 -7.67
N ASN A 47 -9.11 -7.51 -8.85
CA ASN A 47 -8.57 -8.85 -9.07
C ASN A 47 -7.30 -9.09 -8.24
N TRP A 48 -6.42 -8.08 -8.13
CA TRP A 48 -5.25 -8.16 -7.26
C TRP A 48 -5.62 -8.28 -5.79
N ALA A 49 -6.59 -7.51 -5.30
CA ALA A 49 -7.04 -7.58 -3.91
C ALA A 49 -7.53 -8.99 -3.56
N VAL A 50 -8.34 -9.62 -4.43
CA VAL A 50 -8.79 -11.00 -4.25
C VAL A 50 -7.61 -11.98 -4.20
N LYS A 51 -6.68 -11.88 -5.16
CA LYS A 51 -5.50 -12.77 -5.21
C LYS A 51 -4.62 -12.63 -3.97
N ILE A 52 -4.34 -11.40 -3.55
CA ILE A 52 -3.53 -11.11 -2.36
C ILE A 52 -4.23 -11.65 -1.11
N CYS A 53 -5.52 -11.36 -0.92
CA CYS A 53 -6.27 -11.85 0.24
C CYS A 53 -6.22 -13.39 0.31
N ALA A 54 -6.48 -14.07 -0.82
CA ALA A 54 -6.40 -15.53 -0.87
C ALA A 54 -5.00 -16.06 -0.54
N ALA A 55 -3.94 -15.45 -1.09
CA ALA A 55 -2.55 -15.87 -0.84
C ALA A 55 -2.13 -15.74 0.63
N PHE A 56 -2.72 -14.78 1.36
CA PHE A 56 -2.42 -14.52 2.77
C PHE A 56 -3.50 -15.06 3.74
N GLY A 57 -4.41 -15.89 3.25
CA GLY A 57 -5.45 -16.52 4.06
C GLY A 57 -6.42 -15.52 4.69
N GLN A 58 -6.70 -14.42 3.99
CA GLN A 58 -7.61 -13.36 4.40
C GLN A 58 -8.91 -13.43 3.61
N GLU A 59 -10.01 -13.04 4.26
CA GLU A 59 -11.26 -12.79 3.55
C GLU A 59 -11.10 -11.66 2.53
N PRO A 60 -11.81 -11.72 1.38
CA PRO A 60 -11.76 -10.68 0.37
C PRO A 60 -12.09 -9.30 0.95
N VAL A 61 -11.21 -8.32 0.68
CA VAL A 61 -11.41 -6.93 1.07
C VAL A 61 -12.09 -6.18 -0.08
N PRO A 62 -13.32 -5.68 0.09
CA PRO A 62 -14.00 -4.92 -0.95
C PRO A 62 -13.25 -3.62 -1.27
N LEU A 63 -13.10 -3.34 -2.56
CA LEU A 63 -12.60 -2.05 -3.02
C LEU A 63 -13.78 -1.16 -3.44
N GLN A 64 -13.68 0.11 -3.13
CA GLN A 64 -14.56 1.16 -3.61
C GLN A 64 -13.71 2.15 -4.39
N GLN A 65 -14.31 2.79 -5.40
CA GLN A 65 -13.66 3.89 -6.12
C GLN A 65 -14.45 5.17 -5.93
N ASN A 66 -13.76 6.26 -5.60
CA ASN A 66 -14.36 7.57 -5.60
C ASN A 66 -14.12 8.28 -6.95
N LEU A 67 -15.10 8.13 -7.86
CA LEU A 67 -15.06 8.76 -9.18
C LEU A 67 -15.54 10.22 -9.20
N LYS A 68 -16.04 10.79 -8.08
CA LYS A 68 -16.61 12.16 -8.04
C LYS A 68 -15.60 13.27 -8.41
N SER A 69 -14.33 12.92 -8.58
CA SER A 69 -13.19 13.83 -8.64
C SER A 69 -12.52 13.97 -10.02
N LEU A 70 -12.97 13.25 -11.05
CA LEU A 70 -12.34 13.34 -12.38
C LEU A 70 -12.36 14.78 -12.96
N THR A 71 -13.17 15.69 -12.40
CA THR A 71 -13.25 17.10 -12.79
C THR A 71 -12.41 18.07 -11.94
N ASN A 72 -11.90 17.69 -10.76
CA ASN A 72 -11.04 18.55 -9.93
C ASN A 72 -10.10 17.75 -8.98
N PRO A 73 -8.89 17.37 -9.42
CA PRO A 73 -7.95 16.59 -8.61
C PRO A 73 -7.40 17.34 -7.37
N ARG A 74 -7.62 18.67 -7.25
CA ARG A 74 -7.24 19.42 -6.04
C ARG A 74 -8.00 18.98 -4.79
N ILE A 75 -9.13 18.28 -4.92
CA ILE A 75 -9.86 17.78 -3.75
C ILE A 75 -9.11 16.66 -3.02
N TYR A 76 -8.09 16.06 -3.65
CA TYR A 76 -7.22 15.06 -3.04
C TYR A 76 -5.97 15.65 -2.40
N TRP A 77 -5.75 16.96 -2.54
CA TRP A 77 -4.73 17.67 -1.79
C TRP A 77 -5.27 17.97 -0.40
N GLN A 78 -4.70 17.29 0.61
CA GLN A 78 -4.86 17.68 2.00
C GLN A 78 -3.54 18.31 2.43
N ASP A 79 -3.56 19.63 2.65
CA ASP A 79 -2.38 20.43 2.93
C ASP A 79 -1.27 20.28 1.85
N SER A 80 -0.24 19.49 2.14
CA SER A 80 0.89 19.20 1.25
C SER A 80 0.95 17.74 0.78
N THR A 81 -0.06 16.92 1.09
CA THR A 81 -0.10 15.50 0.76
C THR A 81 -1.24 15.17 -0.19
N PHE A 82 -1.04 14.12 -0.98
CA PHE A 82 -2.01 13.64 -1.95
C PHE A 82 -2.66 12.36 -1.42
N VAL A 83 -3.98 12.37 -1.21
CA VAL A 83 -4.71 11.19 -0.74
C VAL A 83 -4.83 10.19 -1.88
N LEU A 84 -4.26 9.00 -1.68
CA LEU A 84 -4.23 7.92 -2.68
C LEU A 84 -5.29 6.86 -2.41
N ALA A 85 -5.54 6.57 -1.14
CA ALA A 85 -6.51 5.60 -0.67
C ALA A 85 -6.83 5.82 0.82
N GLU A 86 -7.88 5.15 1.30
CA GLU A 86 -8.26 5.11 2.71
C GLU A 86 -8.78 3.70 3.06
N ALA A 87 -8.23 3.09 4.12
CA ALA A 87 -8.77 1.88 4.73
C ALA A 87 -9.89 2.22 5.74
N ASP A 88 -11.08 1.65 5.55
CA ASP A 88 -12.17 1.65 6.53
C ASP A 88 -12.11 0.35 7.35
N HIS A 89 -11.61 0.46 8.59
CA HIS A 89 -11.52 -0.68 9.50
C HIS A 89 -12.88 -1.21 9.98
N GLN A 90 -13.92 -0.38 10.06
CA GLN A 90 -15.24 -0.82 10.52
C GLN A 90 -15.92 -1.67 9.45
N GLN A 91 -15.82 -1.24 8.19
CA GLN A 91 -16.39 -1.97 7.05
C GLN A 91 -15.43 -3.00 6.44
N ARG A 92 -14.17 -3.00 6.90
CA ARG A 92 -13.08 -3.80 6.34
C ARG A 92 -12.98 -3.62 4.81
N SER A 93 -13.00 -2.37 4.34
CA SER A 93 -12.99 -2.01 2.93
C SER A 93 -11.94 -0.93 2.62
N ILE A 94 -11.62 -0.74 1.34
CA ILE A 94 -10.64 0.27 0.91
C ILE A 94 -11.29 1.18 -0.12
N LEU A 95 -11.22 2.49 0.11
CA LEU A 95 -11.57 3.50 -0.89
C LEU A 95 -10.32 3.91 -1.65
N LEU A 96 -10.30 3.68 -2.97
CA LEU A 96 -9.21 4.10 -3.84
C LEU A 96 -9.55 5.39 -4.59
N TYR A 97 -8.56 6.26 -4.70
CA TYR A 97 -8.58 7.45 -5.54
C TYR A 97 -7.75 7.23 -6.81
N PRO A 98 -8.12 7.78 -7.98
CA PRO A 98 -7.47 7.45 -9.24
C PRO A 98 -5.93 7.53 -9.20
N PRO A 99 -5.29 8.54 -8.59
CA PRO A 99 -3.82 8.61 -8.56
C PRO A 99 -3.16 7.50 -7.72
N GLY A 100 -3.92 6.90 -6.80
CA GLY A 100 -3.53 5.74 -6.00
C GLY A 100 -3.77 4.39 -6.66
N PHE A 101 -4.15 4.34 -7.95
CA PHE A 101 -4.38 3.08 -8.64
C PHE A 101 -3.07 2.37 -9.01
N ARG A 102 -2.36 1.90 -7.99
CA ARG A 102 -1.04 1.25 -8.05
C ARG A 102 -0.99 0.14 -7.00
N LEU A 103 -0.16 -0.88 -7.24
CA LEU A 103 -0.06 -2.03 -6.33
C LEU A 103 0.52 -1.69 -4.94
N PRO A 104 1.51 -0.78 -4.78
CA PRO A 104 1.99 -0.36 -3.47
C PRO A 104 0.91 0.27 -2.63
N THR A 105 0.06 1.10 -3.23
CA THR A 105 -1.08 1.72 -2.55
C THR A 105 -2.06 0.66 -2.05
N LEU A 106 -2.42 -0.30 -2.90
CA LEU A 106 -3.28 -1.42 -2.48
C LEU A 106 -2.65 -2.24 -1.35
N CYS A 107 -1.36 -2.57 -1.44
CA CYS A 107 -0.64 -3.33 -0.42
C CYS A 107 -0.53 -2.55 0.91
N HIS A 108 -0.36 -1.24 0.86
CA HIS A 108 -0.33 -0.35 2.03
C HIS A 108 -1.66 -0.43 2.81
N GLU A 109 -2.78 -0.24 2.11
CA GLU A 109 -4.10 -0.28 2.74
C GLU A 109 -4.48 -1.69 3.22
N LEU A 110 -4.13 -2.73 2.45
CA LEU A 110 -4.32 -4.12 2.89
C LEU A 110 -3.53 -4.42 4.16
N ALA A 111 -2.32 -3.86 4.33
CA ALA A 111 -1.56 -4.03 5.56
C ALA A 111 -2.28 -3.41 6.77
N HIS A 112 -2.93 -2.25 6.61
CA HIS A 112 -3.82 -1.69 7.65
C HIS A 112 -4.97 -2.64 7.97
N ILE A 113 -5.67 -3.15 6.96
CA ILE A 113 -6.81 -4.06 7.14
C ILE A 113 -6.40 -5.40 7.78
N PHE A 114 -5.26 -5.97 7.39
CA PHE A 114 -4.80 -7.28 7.88
C PHE A 114 -4.31 -7.22 9.32
N THR A 115 -3.71 -6.10 9.72
CA THR A 115 -3.15 -5.94 11.06
C THR A 115 -4.08 -5.24 12.04
N GLY A 116 -5.03 -4.44 11.54
CA GLY A 116 -5.84 -3.53 12.35
C GLY A 116 -5.01 -2.43 13.03
N GLN A 117 -3.81 -2.16 12.52
CA GLN A 117 -2.86 -1.22 13.10
C GLN A 117 -2.56 -0.10 12.11
N ASP A 118 -2.20 1.06 12.67
CA ASP A 118 -1.59 2.16 11.93
C ASP A 118 -0.14 1.77 11.53
N HIS A 119 0.70 2.74 11.13
CA HIS A 119 2.10 2.53 10.72
C HIS A 119 3.01 2.07 11.87
N THR A 120 2.80 0.85 12.37
CA THR A 120 3.62 0.16 13.37
C THR A 120 4.61 -0.79 12.71
N GLU A 121 5.47 -1.44 13.51
CA GLU A 121 6.36 -2.50 13.02
C GLU A 121 5.60 -3.70 12.44
N ALA A 122 4.44 -4.09 13.01
CA ALA A 122 3.66 -5.21 12.50
C ALA A 122 3.03 -4.88 11.15
N TRP A 123 2.51 -3.65 11.00
CA TRP A 123 2.02 -3.12 9.73
C TRP A 123 3.15 -3.11 8.69
N ALA A 124 4.32 -2.55 9.03
CA ALA A 124 5.44 -2.42 8.11
C ALA A 124 5.94 -3.77 7.58
N ARG A 125 6.04 -4.77 8.47
CA ARG A 125 6.43 -6.13 8.09
C ARG A 125 5.37 -6.81 7.21
N THR A 126 4.10 -6.54 7.47
CA THR A 126 3.00 -7.06 6.64
C THR A 126 3.06 -6.43 5.25
N PHE A 127 3.20 -5.10 5.18
CA PHE A 127 3.32 -4.38 3.91
C PHE A 127 4.51 -4.89 3.07
N ALA A 128 5.70 -5.05 3.67
CA ALA A 128 6.86 -5.58 2.96
C ALA A 128 6.65 -6.99 2.39
N LYS A 129 5.95 -7.87 3.13
CA LYS A 129 5.60 -9.21 2.65
C LYS A 129 4.60 -9.18 1.50
N LEU A 130 3.60 -8.30 1.57
CA LEU A 130 2.61 -8.14 0.50
C LEU A 130 3.29 -7.69 -0.79
N VAL A 131 4.16 -6.68 -0.71
CA VAL A 131 4.91 -6.19 -1.88
C VAL A 131 5.81 -7.28 -2.46
N ALA A 132 6.59 -7.98 -1.63
CA ALA A 132 7.44 -9.05 -2.09
C ALA A 132 6.65 -10.13 -2.83
N TRP A 133 5.51 -10.55 -2.27
CA TRP A 133 4.64 -11.53 -2.92
C TRP A 133 4.12 -11.01 -4.26
N VAL A 134 3.58 -9.79 -4.31
CA VAL A 134 3.08 -9.18 -5.55
C VAL A 134 4.17 -9.14 -6.62
N LYS A 135 5.40 -8.76 -6.27
CA LYS A 135 6.55 -8.76 -7.20
C LYS A 135 6.82 -10.12 -7.82
N THR A 136 6.63 -11.21 -7.08
CA THR A 136 6.80 -12.57 -7.65
C THR A 136 5.73 -12.96 -8.66
N GLN A 137 4.65 -12.17 -8.76
CA GLN A 137 3.49 -12.43 -9.61
C GLN A 137 3.36 -11.44 -10.78
N LEU A 138 4.24 -10.45 -10.87
CA LEU A 138 4.33 -9.49 -11.97
C LEU A 138 5.16 -10.04 -13.14
#